data_AF-A0A367ZQT6-F1
#
_entry.id   AF-A0A367ZQT6-F1
#
_cell.length_a   1.000
_cell.length_b   1.000
_cell.length_c   1.000
_cell.angle_alpha   90.00
_cell.angle_beta   90.00
_cell.angle_gamma   90.00
#
_symmetry.space_group_name_H-M   'P 1'
#
loop_
_entity.id
_entity.type
_entity.pdbx_description
1 polymer ?
#
loop_
_entity_poly.entity_id
_entity_poly.type
_entity_poly.pdbx_seq_one_letter_code
_entity_poly.pdbx_strand_id
1 'polypeptide(L)'
;MSFKETDFPALIKYLKAFLARESDPLLLRDVVQQLVKLYEEVPLYPGIVNMCLGGVVKETRPAEVTVGQKIYIRNREDCYFGTVVAKDADGITLKGVKSVTCEDELELGLKEMDKVCVINDKVLQEMWPSLVFEKGMKK
;
A
#
# COMPACT_ATOMS: atom_id res chain seq x y z
N MET A 1 -18.20 -28.18 -8.90
CA MET A 1 -17.23 -27.52 -8.00
C MET A 1 -16.71 -26.28 -8.71
N SER A 2 -16.97 -25.09 -8.19
CA SER A 2 -16.60 -23.83 -8.83
C SER A 2 -15.12 -23.52 -8.58
N PHE A 3 -14.33 -23.62 -9.63
CA PHE A 3 -12.88 -23.38 -9.72
C PHE A 3 -12.47 -21.90 -9.50
N LYS A 4 -13.31 -21.08 -8.86
CA LYS A 4 -13.08 -19.65 -8.62
C LYS A 4 -12.76 -19.29 -7.17
N GLU A 5 -12.69 -20.27 -6.29
CA GLU A 5 -12.36 -20.04 -4.88
C GLU A 5 -10.92 -20.46 -4.61
N THR A 6 -10.10 -19.45 -4.25
CA THR A 6 -8.71 -19.50 -3.73
C THR A 6 -7.52 -19.40 -4.69
N ASP A 7 -7.52 -18.45 -5.62
CA ASP A 7 -6.28 -18.21 -6.41
C ASP A 7 -5.21 -17.35 -5.73
N PHE A 8 -5.42 -16.65 -4.59
CA PHE A 8 -4.35 -15.79 -4.03
C PHE A 8 -4.16 -15.76 -2.50
N PRO A 9 -4.12 -16.90 -1.77
CA PRO A 9 -3.83 -16.90 -0.33
C PRO A 9 -2.49 -16.23 0.03
N ALA A 10 -1.47 -16.41 -0.81
CA ALA A 10 -0.14 -15.83 -0.60
C ALA A 10 -0.12 -14.31 -0.81
N LEU A 11 -0.87 -13.77 -1.76
CA LEU A 11 -1.02 -12.32 -1.95
C LEU A 11 -1.69 -11.67 -0.73
N ILE A 12 -2.77 -12.27 -0.22
CA ILE A 12 -3.47 -11.79 0.98
C ILE A 12 -2.52 -11.83 2.18
N LYS A 13 -1.75 -12.91 2.34
CA LYS A 13 -0.75 -13.02 3.40
C LYS A 13 0.33 -11.95 3.26
N TYR A 14 0.81 -11.68 2.05
CA TYR A 14 1.77 -10.63 1.76
C TYR A 14 1.22 -9.25 2.15
N LEU A 15 0.00 -8.91 1.72
CA LEU A 15 -0.66 -7.64 2.06
C LEU A 15 -0.83 -7.46 3.57
N LYS A 16 -1.25 -8.50 4.29
CA LYS A 16 -1.36 -8.45 5.76
C LYS A 16 0.00 -8.19 6.43
N ALA A 17 1.05 -8.89 5.99
CA ALA A 17 2.39 -8.69 6.51
C ALA A 17 2.94 -7.29 6.15
N PHE A 18 2.60 -6.78 4.97
CA PHE A 18 2.97 -5.45 4.51
C PHE A 18 2.29 -4.34 5.34
N LEU A 19 0.97 -4.45 5.57
CA LEU A 19 0.23 -3.50 6.40
C LEU A 19 0.67 -3.49 7.87
N ALA A 20 1.18 -4.61 8.38
CA ALA A 20 1.65 -4.67 9.77
C ALA A 20 3.01 -3.98 9.98
N ARG A 21 3.81 -3.83 8.92
CA ARG A 21 5.17 -3.26 8.98
C ARG A 21 5.27 -1.86 8.39
N GLU A 22 4.38 -1.52 7.47
CA GLU A 22 4.41 -0.27 6.71
C GLU A 22 3.15 0.54 7.00
N SER A 23 3.35 1.75 7.53
CA SER A 23 2.29 2.69 7.87
C SER A 23 2.10 3.78 6.80
N ASP A 24 3.01 3.90 5.84
CA ASP A 24 2.91 4.94 4.82
C ASP A 24 1.83 4.64 3.77
N PRO A 25 0.83 5.54 3.62
CA PRO A 25 -0.29 5.33 2.71
C PRO A 25 0.09 5.48 1.22
N LEU A 26 1.12 6.26 0.88
CA LEU A 26 1.58 6.44 -0.50
C LEU A 26 2.27 5.18 -1.01
N LEU A 27 3.18 4.61 -0.22
CA LEU A 27 3.85 3.37 -0.56
C LEU A 27 2.84 2.23 -0.67
N LEU A 28 1.90 2.12 0.27
CA LEU A 28 0.85 1.10 0.23
C LEU A 28 0.03 1.17 -1.06
N ARG A 29 -0.43 2.37 -1.45
CA ARG A 29 -1.19 2.57 -2.69
C ARG A 29 -0.42 2.03 -3.90
N ASP A 30 0.84 2.38 -4.03
CA ASP A 30 1.68 2.02 -5.17
C ASP A 30 1.96 0.52 -5.22
N VAL A 31 2.18 -0.11 -4.07
CA VAL A 31 2.30 -1.56 -3.96
C VAL A 31 1.01 -2.24 -4.42
N VAL A 32 -0.14 -1.80 -3.93
CA VAL A 32 -1.43 -2.36 -4.35
C VAL A 32 -1.64 -2.19 -5.86
N GLN A 33 -1.32 -1.03 -6.42
CA GLN A 33 -1.39 -0.80 -7.88
C GLN A 33 -0.49 -1.76 -8.65
N GLN A 34 0.74 -1.99 -8.18
CA GLN A 34 1.66 -2.92 -8.83
C GLN A 34 1.19 -4.38 -8.71
N LEU A 35 0.58 -4.75 -7.58
CA LEU A 35 -0.01 -6.08 -7.38
C LEU A 35 -1.23 -6.31 -8.30
N VAL A 36 -2.08 -5.30 -8.47
CA VAL A 36 -3.20 -5.34 -9.43
C VAL A 36 -2.67 -5.51 -10.85
N LYS A 37 -1.63 -4.74 -11.23
CA LYS A 37 -1.00 -4.87 -12.54
C LYS A 37 -0.42 -6.26 -12.79
N LEU A 38 0.30 -6.84 -11.82
CA LEU A 38 0.82 -8.21 -11.92
C LEU A 38 -0.30 -9.24 -12.10
N TYR A 39 -1.42 -9.05 -11.41
CA TYR A 39 -2.60 -9.90 -11.56
C TYR A 39 -3.23 -9.77 -12.95
N GLU A 40 -3.34 -8.56 -13.49
CA GLU A 40 -3.87 -8.31 -14.84
C GLU A 40 -2.95 -8.86 -15.96
N GLU A 41 -1.63 -8.80 -15.77
CA GLU A 41 -0.64 -9.31 -16.74
C GLU A 41 -0.56 -10.84 -16.73
N VAL A 42 -0.79 -11.47 -15.57
CA VAL A 42 -0.67 -12.94 -15.41
C VAL A 42 -1.88 -13.54 -14.67
N PRO A 43 -3.11 -13.39 -15.20
CA PRO A 43 -4.34 -13.72 -14.48
C PRO A 43 -4.55 -15.23 -14.25
N LEU A 44 -3.92 -16.07 -15.07
CA LEU A 44 -4.09 -17.54 -15.05
C LEU A 44 -2.99 -18.28 -14.28
N TYR A 45 -1.96 -17.59 -13.78
CA TYR A 45 -0.84 -18.24 -13.09
C TYR A 45 -0.50 -17.56 -11.76
N PRO A 46 -1.27 -17.86 -10.69
CA PRO A 46 -1.01 -17.29 -9.37
C PRO A 46 0.37 -17.62 -8.81
N GLY A 47 0.96 -18.75 -9.21
CA GLY A 47 2.33 -19.13 -8.84
C GLY A 47 3.38 -18.12 -9.32
N ILE A 48 3.21 -17.57 -10.52
CA ILE A 48 4.12 -16.56 -11.08
C ILE A 48 3.98 -15.24 -10.31
N VAL A 49 2.73 -14.82 -10.04
CA VAL A 49 2.47 -13.63 -9.21
C VAL A 49 3.16 -13.76 -7.85
N ASN A 50 3.07 -14.93 -7.21
CA ASN A 50 3.70 -15.21 -5.92
C ASN A 50 5.23 -15.08 -5.96
N MET A 51 5.87 -15.55 -7.04
CA MET A 51 7.32 -15.41 -7.22
C MET A 51 7.75 -13.94 -7.35
N CYS A 52 6.90 -13.09 -7.94
CA CYS A 52 7.19 -11.67 -8.14
C CYS A 52 6.98 -10.81 -6.89
N LEU A 53 6.21 -11.27 -5.88
CA LEU A 53 5.83 -10.45 -4.71
C LEU A 53 7.04 -9.86 -3.98
N GLY A 54 8.10 -10.65 -3.81
CA GLY A 54 9.33 -10.20 -3.14
C GLY A 54 10.11 -9.14 -3.91
N GLY A 55 9.82 -8.94 -5.19
CA GLY A 55 10.44 -7.92 -6.04
C GLY A 55 9.63 -6.64 -6.18
N VAL A 56 8.39 -6.58 -5.67
CA VAL A 56 7.51 -5.41 -5.82
C VAL A 56 8.05 -4.21 -5.05
N VAL A 57 8.58 -4.45 -3.85
CA VAL A 57 9.28 -3.44 -3.04
C VAL A 57 10.55 -4.07 -2.52
N LYS A 58 11.66 -3.36 -2.71
CA LYS A 58 12.95 -3.75 -2.18
C LYS A 58 13.61 -2.54 -1.53
N GLU A 59 14.04 -2.70 -0.30
CA GLU A 59 14.93 -1.74 0.35
C GLU A 59 16.29 -1.76 -0.35
N THR A 60 16.79 -0.58 -0.71
CA THR A 60 18.07 -0.41 -1.40
C THR A 60 18.83 0.72 -0.71
N ARG A 61 20.16 0.69 -0.81
CA ARG A 61 20.98 1.76 -0.24
C ARG A 61 20.81 3.04 -1.08
N PRO A 62 20.89 4.25 -0.48
CA PRO A 62 20.82 5.50 -1.25
C PRO A 62 21.82 5.58 -2.42
N ALA A 63 23.01 4.98 -2.23
CA ALA A 63 24.05 4.89 -3.26
C ALA A 63 23.64 4.04 -4.49
N GLU A 64 22.71 3.10 -4.34
CA GLU A 64 22.26 2.18 -5.40
C GLU A 64 21.08 2.73 -6.21
N VAL A 65 20.45 3.82 -5.76
CA VAL A 65 19.33 4.47 -6.46
C VAL A 65 19.79 4.97 -7.83
N THR A 66 19.02 4.69 -8.88
CA THR A 66 19.31 5.10 -10.26
C THR A 66 18.28 6.09 -10.79
N VAL A 67 18.69 6.92 -11.75
CA VAL A 67 17.78 7.81 -12.48
C VAL A 67 16.70 6.99 -13.19
N GLY A 68 15.46 7.48 -13.18
CA GLY A 68 14.28 6.81 -13.73
C GLY A 68 13.54 5.90 -12.75
N GLN A 69 14.11 5.60 -11.58
CA GLN A 69 13.42 4.81 -10.56
C GLN A 69 12.36 5.62 -9.83
N LYS A 70 11.23 4.97 -9.58
CA LYS A 70 10.24 5.42 -8.62
C LYS A 70 10.72 4.99 -7.24
N ILE A 71 10.88 5.94 -6.33
CA ILE A 71 11.40 5.67 -5.00
C ILE A 71 10.51 6.27 -3.93
N TYR A 72 10.67 5.70 -2.75
CA TYR A 72 10.05 6.14 -1.52
C TYR A 72 11.17 6.35 -0.49
N ILE A 73 11.14 7.48 0.20
CA ILE A 73 12.15 7.89 1.17
C ILE A 73 11.43 8.26 2.46
N ARG A 74 11.77 7.58 3.55
CA ARG A 74 11.38 7.99 4.91
C ARG A 74 12.51 8.81 5.53
N ASN A 75 12.21 10.04 5.91
CA ASN A 75 13.09 10.92 6.67
C ASN A 75 12.40 11.31 7.97
N ARG A 76 12.67 10.54 9.04
CA ARG A 76 11.96 10.66 10.33
C ARG A 76 10.44 10.48 10.13
N GLU A 77 9.68 11.55 10.33
CA GLU A 77 8.20 11.59 10.21
C GLU A 77 7.75 11.96 8.79
N ASP A 78 8.64 12.56 7.98
CA ASP A 78 8.31 12.93 6.62
C ASP A 78 8.59 11.78 5.66
N CYS A 79 7.61 11.56 4.79
CA CYS A 79 7.68 10.52 3.79
C CYS A 79 7.58 11.15 2.40
N TYR A 80 8.62 10.95 1.58
CA TYR A 80 8.73 11.52 0.23
C TYR A 80 8.62 10.44 -0.82
N PHE A 81 7.88 10.74 -1.87
CA PHE A 81 7.63 9.84 -2.97
C PHE A 81 7.83 10.56 -4.30
N GLY A 82 8.56 9.96 -5.24
CA GLY A 82 8.75 10.56 -6.55
C GLY A 82 9.58 9.71 -7.49
N THR A 83 9.79 10.22 -8.71
CA THR A 83 10.70 9.60 -9.69
C THR A 83 12.03 10.34 -9.71
N VAL A 84 13.14 9.61 -9.62
CA VAL A 84 14.49 10.19 -9.68
C VAL A 84 14.77 10.72 -11.08
N VAL A 85 15.05 12.01 -11.19
CA VAL A 85 15.38 12.66 -12.48
C VAL A 85 16.84 13.07 -12.60
N ALA A 86 17.52 13.27 -11.47
CA ALA A 86 18.95 13.53 -11.42
C ALA A 86 19.54 12.95 -10.13
N LYS A 87 20.82 12.60 -10.18
CA LYS A 87 21.62 12.14 -9.05
C LYS A 87 23.04 12.66 -9.20
N ASP A 88 23.59 13.22 -8.13
CA ASP A 88 24.96 13.72 -8.05
C ASP A 88 25.65 13.18 -6.79
N ALA A 89 26.79 13.77 -6.41
CA ALA A 89 27.55 13.37 -5.23
C ALA A 89 26.87 13.76 -3.91
N ASP A 90 26.02 14.78 -3.92
CA ASP A 90 25.41 15.36 -2.72
C ASP A 90 23.98 14.84 -2.50
N GLY A 91 23.31 14.35 -3.55
CA GLY A 91 21.97 13.77 -3.41
C GLY A 91 21.26 13.42 -4.72
N ILE A 92 19.93 13.52 -4.67
CA ILE A 92 19.03 13.18 -5.76
C ILE A 92 17.95 14.25 -5.94
N THR A 93 17.50 14.44 -7.18
CA THR A 93 16.35 15.29 -7.50
C THR A 93 15.17 14.43 -7.90
N LEU A 94 14.01 14.70 -7.31
CA LEU A 94 12.76 13.99 -7.59
C LEU A 94 11.80 14.83 -8.44
N LYS A 95 11.07 14.18 -9.34
CA LYS A 95 9.96 14.74 -10.11
C LYS A 95 8.64 14.12 -9.67
N GLY A 96 7.58 14.94 -9.68
CA GLY A 96 6.22 14.51 -9.31
C GLY A 96 6.13 14.16 -7.83
N VAL A 97 6.78 14.96 -6.98
CA VAL A 97 6.92 14.69 -5.56
C VAL A 97 5.57 14.73 -4.85
N LYS A 98 5.33 13.72 -4.04
CA LYS A 98 4.28 13.72 -3.02
C LYS A 98 4.95 13.57 -1.67
N SER A 99 4.48 14.32 -0.69
CA SER A 99 4.91 14.21 0.69
C SER A 99 3.72 13.85 1.57
N VAL A 100 3.97 13.03 2.57
CA VAL A 100 3.05 12.79 3.68
C VAL A 100 3.80 13.09 4.96
N THR A 101 3.13 13.84 5.83
CA THR A 101 3.57 14.11 7.19
C THR A 101 2.56 13.45 8.12
N CYS A 102 3.05 12.72 9.10
CA CYS A 102 2.22 12.03 10.09
C CYS A 102 2.30 12.78 11.41
N GLU A 103 1.16 13.32 11.85
CA GLU A 103 1.00 13.97 13.14
C GLU A 103 -0.05 13.19 13.94
N ASP A 104 0.12 13.09 15.26
CA ASP A 104 -0.82 12.37 16.14
C ASP A 104 -2.17 13.09 16.22
N GLU A 105 -2.15 14.42 16.28
CA GLU A 105 -3.32 15.28 16.35
C GLU A 105 -3.12 16.53 15.48
N LEU A 106 -4.14 16.87 14.70
CA LEU A 106 -4.17 18.08 13.88
C LEU A 106 -5.57 18.69 13.92
N GLU A 107 -5.67 19.97 14.29
CA GLU A 107 -6.92 20.73 14.21
C GLU A 107 -7.10 21.28 12.78
N LEU A 108 -8.25 20.99 12.16
CA LEU A 108 -8.60 21.45 10.81
C LEU A 108 -9.91 22.23 10.83
N GLY A 109 -9.93 23.37 10.14
CA GLY A 109 -11.15 24.16 9.98
C GLY A 109 -12.09 23.54 8.95
N LEU A 110 -13.40 23.53 9.19
CA LEU A 110 -14.39 22.99 8.24
C LEU A 110 -14.34 23.64 6.85
N LYS A 111 -13.88 24.90 6.77
CA LYS A 111 -13.76 25.64 5.49
C LYS A 111 -12.56 25.21 4.65
N GLU A 112 -11.61 24.48 5.23
CA GLU A 112 -10.39 24.00 4.57
C GLU A 112 -10.60 22.62 3.93
N MET A 113 -11.72 21.96 4.24
CA MET A 113 -12.04 20.61 3.79
C MET A 113 -12.74 20.63 2.43
N ASP A 114 -11.99 20.39 1.34
CA ASP A 114 -12.56 20.29 -0.02
C ASP A 114 -13.28 18.95 -0.27
N LYS A 115 -12.68 17.84 0.19
CA LYS A 115 -13.24 16.49 0.05
C LYS A 115 -13.00 15.67 1.31
N VAL A 116 -14.08 15.13 1.88
CA VAL A 116 -14.05 14.26 3.05
C VAL A 116 -14.55 12.86 2.66
N CYS A 117 -13.82 11.82 3.05
CA CYS A 117 -14.20 10.42 2.86
C CYS A 117 -14.22 9.73 4.22
N VAL A 118 -15.30 9.03 4.54
CA VAL A 118 -15.45 8.29 5.79
C VAL A 118 -15.19 6.80 5.53
N ILE A 119 -14.31 6.20 6.33
CA ILE A 119 -14.09 4.75 6.31
C ILE A 119 -15.17 4.10 7.19
N ASN A 120 -15.98 3.23 6.59
CA ASN A 120 -17.03 2.51 7.31
C ASN A 120 -16.54 1.13 7.75
N ASP A 121 -16.05 1.04 8.99
CA ASP A 121 -15.59 -0.22 9.58
C ASP A 121 -16.73 -1.21 9.90
N LYS A 122 -17.99 -0.77 9.80
CA LYS A 122 -19.19 -1.57 10.09
C LYS A 122 -19.94 -2.02 8.84
N VAL A 123 -19.37 -1.83 7.65
CA VAL A 123 -20.02 -2.15 6.37
C VAL A 123 -20.56 -3.59 6.31
N LEU A 124 -19.87 -4.56 6.93
CA LEU A 124 -20.35 -5.95 6.98
C LEU A 124 -21.61 -6.08 7.86
N GLN A 125 -21.66 -5.38 8.99
CA GLN A 125 -22.81 -5.42 9.91
C GLN A 125 -24.05 -4.78 9.27
N GLU A 126 -23.85 -3.70 8.52
CA GLU A 126 -24.92 -2.98 7.85
C GLU A 126 -25.48 -3.76 6.66
N MET A 127 -24.59 -4.29 5.81
CA MET A 127 -24.99 -4.95 4.56
C MET A 127 -25.41 -6.41 4.78
N TRP A 128 -24.76 -7.10 5.72
CA TRP A 128 -24.97 -8.54 5.98
C TRP A 128 -24.96 -8.85 7.48
N PRO A 129 -25.93 -8.31 8.24
CA PRO A 129 -25.97 -8.49 9.70
C PRO A 129 -25.97 -9.95 10.14
N SER A 130 -26.54 -10.85 9.32
CA SER A 130 -26.59 -12.30 9.58
C SER A 130 -25.23 -13.01 9.51
N LEU A 131 -24.20 -12.38 8.93
CA LEU A 131 -22.85 -12.92 8.83
C LEU A 131 -21.91 -12.37 9.93
N VAL A 132 -22.45 -11.57 10.85
CA VAL A 132 -21.73 -11.05 12.01
C VAL A 132 -21.91 -12.03 13.15
N PHE A 133 -20.88 -12.81 13.42
CA PHE A 133 -20.87 -13.75 14.54
C PHE A 133 -20.31 -13.06 15.78
N GLU A 134 -21.08 -12.99 16.86
CA GLU A 134 -20.55 -12.57 18.16
C GLU A 134 -19.46 -13.53 18.62
N LYS A 135 -18.21 -13.06 18.66
CA LYS A 135 -17.10 -13.80 19.26
C LYS A 135 -17.30 -13.82 20.78
N GLY A 136 -18.03 -14.81 21.29
CA GLY A 136 -18.20 -14.95 22.74
C GLY A 136 -19.22 -15.96 23.24
N MET A 137 -20.18 -16.43 22.44
CA MET A 137 -21.11 -17.47 22.91
C MET A 137 -20.45 -18.85 22.90
N LYS A 138 -19.67 -19.15 23.95
CA LYS A 138 -19.49 -20.52 24.41
C LYS A 138 -20.87 -21.06 24.78
N LYS A 139 -21.37 -22.05 24.04
CA LYS A 139 -22.33 -23.02 24.60
C LYS A 139 -21.57 -23.99 25.49
#